data_AF-A0A7C0WBK6-F1
#
_entry.id   AF-A0A7C0WBK6-F1
#
_cell.length_a   1.000
_cell.length_b   1.000
_cell.length_c   1.000
_cell.angle_alpha   90.00
_cell.angle_beta   90.00
_cell.angle_gamma   90.00
#
_symmetry.space_group_name_H-M   'P 1'
#
loop_
_entity.id
_entity.type
_entity.pdbx_description
1 polymer ?
#
loop_
_entity_poly.entity_id
_entity_poly.type
_entity_poly.pdbx_seq_one_letter_code
_entity_poly.pdbx_strand_id
1 'polypeptide(L)' 'EETVIDSRGEEVKVKQPHIDPNLCTGCGACEYACPVSDKAAVYITAVGESRSVSNQILLQRRKNERRIQGEEI' A
#
# COMPACT_ATOMS: atom_id res chain seq x y z
N GLU A 1 -12.91 -3.88 -10.66
CA GLU A 1 -14.23 -3.21 -10.55
C GLU A 1 -15.02 -3.96 -9.51
N GLU A 2 -15.72 -3.23 -8.65
CA GLU A 2 -16.46 -3.82 -7.54
C GLU A 2 -17.85 -3.20 -7.47
N THR A 3 -18.85 -4.00 -7.12
CA THR A 3 -20.22 -3.53 -6.90
C THR A 3 -20.33 -3.06 -5.45
N VAL A 4 -20.67 -1.80 -5.26
CA VAL A 4 -20.87 -1.18 -3.94
C VAL A 4 -22.24 -0.52 -3.88
N ILE A 5 -22.76 -0.33 -2.68
CA ILE A 5 -24.02 0.40 -2.45
C ILE A 5 -23.67 1.89 -2.26
N ASP A 6 -24.30 2.76 -3.05
CA ASP A 6 -24.12 4.21 -2.91
C ASP A 6 -24.91 4.79 -1.72
N SER A 7 -24.76 6.10 -1.46
CA SER A 7 -25.46 6.76 -0.35
C SER A 7 -27.00 6.79 -0.49
N ARG A 8 -27.54 6.43 -1.66
CA ARG A 8 -28.98 6.36 -1.95
C ARG A 8 -29.51 4.92 -1.89
N GLY A 9 -28.64 3.94 -1.64
CA GLY A 9 -29.02 2.53 -1.58
C GLY A 9 -28.93 1.80 -2.93
N GLU A 10 -28.38 2.44 -3.97
CA GLU A 10 -28.30 1.87 -5.31
C GLU A 10 -26.99 1.08 -5.52
N GLU A 11 -27.06 -0.04 -6.24
CA GLU A 11 -25.87 -0.78 -6.65
C GLU A 11 -25.13 -0.06 -7.78
N VAL A 12 -23.87 0.29 -7.54
CA VAL A 12 -23.00 0.96 -8.52
C VAL A 12 -21.69 0.20 -8.69
N LYS A 13 -21.20 0.13 -9.93
CA LYS A 13 -19.86 -0.41 -10.23
C LYS A 13 -18.83 0.70 -10.10
N VAL A 14 -17.83 0.48 -9.27
CA VAL A 14 -16.72 1.42 -9.07
C VAL A 14 -15.38 0.80 -9.44
N LYS A 15 -14.45 1.65 -9.87
CA LYS A 15 -13.04 1.29 -10.05
C LYS A 15 -12.30 1.63 -8.76
N GLN A 16 -11.91 0.61 -8.01
CA GLN A 16 -11.05 0.77 -6.84
C GLN A 16 -9.58 0.76 -7.26
N PRO A 17 -8.71 1.55 -6.60
CA PRO A 17 -7.28 1.48 -6.82
C PRO A 17 -6.75 0.11 -6.33
N HIS A 18 -5.98 -0.56 -7.17
CA HIS A 18 -5.30 -1.81 -6.83
C HIS A 18 -3.79 -1.62 -6.97
N ILE A 19 -3.06 -1.84 -5.87
CA ILE A 19 -1.61 -1.67 -5.81
C ILE A 19 -1.01 -2.97 -5.30
N ASP A 20 -0.01 -3.49 -6.00
CA ASP A 20 0.85 -4.56 -5.50
C ASP A 20 2.00 -3.93 -4.71
N PRO A 21 2.07 -4.13 -3.37
CA PRO A 21 3.15 -3.57 -2.55
C PRO A 21 4.54 -4.06 -2.96
N ASN A 22 4.66 -5.22 -3.63
CA ASN A 22 5.95 -5.73 -4.09
C ASN A 22 6.50 -4.96 -5.31
N LEU A 23 5.62 -4.29 -6.06
CA LEU A 23 5.97 -3.48 -7.23
C LEU A 23 5.97 -1.97 -6.92
N CYS A 24 5.36 -1.57 -5.80
CA CYS A 24 5.29 -0.19 -5.36
C CYS A 24 6.69 0.32 -4.96
N THR A 25 7.15 1.38 -5.62
CA THR A 25 8.44 2.04 -5.30
C THR A 25 8.31 3.20 -4.32
N GLY A 26 7.08 3.55 -3.92
CA GLY A 26 6.81 4.67 -3.02
C GLY A 26 6.85 6.05 -3.68
N CYS A 27 6.72 6.15 -5.01
CA CYS A 27 6.84 7.43 -5.73
C CYS A 27 5.68 8.43 -5.53
N GLY A 28 4.52 7.98 -5.02
CA GLY A 28 3.36 8.84 -4.78
C GLY A 28 2.52 9.21 -6.02
N ALA A 29 2.89 8.74 -7.22
CA ALA A 29 2.15 9.10 -8.45
C ALA A 29 0.68 8.68 -8.42
N CYS A 30 0.36 7.55 -7.80
CA CYS A 30 -1.02 7.06 -7.67
C CYS A 30 -1.88 7.94 -6.73
N GLU A 31 -1.30 8.47 -5.66
CA GLU A 31 -1.96 9.42 -4.76
C GLU A 31 -2.19 10.76 -5.45
N TYR A 32 -1.17 11.28 -6.13
CA TYR A 32 -1.26 12.54 -6.88
C TYR A 32 -2.29 12.48 -8.03
N ALA A 33 -2.32 11.38 -8.79
CA ALA A 33 -3.22 11.22 -9.92
C ALA A 33 -4.64 10.78 -9.52
N CYS A 34 -4.92 10.63 -8.21
CA CYS A 34 -6.21 10.14 -7.74
C CYS A 34 -7.34 11.07 -8.24
N PRO A 35 -8.37 10.55 -8.93
CA PRO A 35 -9.44 11.38 -9.48
C PRO A 35 -10.48 11.81 -8.44
N VAL A 36 -10.35 11.37 -7.19
CA VAL A 36 -11.28 11.69 -6.11
C VAL A 36 -11.01 13.12 -5.63
N SER A 37 -12.01 14.00 -5.74
CA SER A 37 -11.87 15.43 -5.42
C SER A 37 -11.67 15.75 -3.94
N ASP A 38 -12.04 14.83 -3.05
CA ASP A 38 -11.84 14.96 -1.60
C ASP A 38 -10.54 14.23 -1.21
N LYS A 39 -10.52 13.57 -0.06
CA LYS A 39 -9.50 12.64 0.38
C LYS A 39 -9.20 11.59 -0.70
N ALA A 40 -7.93 11.52 -1.10
CA ALA A 40 -7.47 10.52 -2.06
C ALA A 40 -7.86 9.11 -1.61
N ALA A 41 -8.24 8.27 -2.58
CA ALA A 41 -8.61 6.88 -2.33
C ALA A 41 -7.40 5.97 -2.02
N VAL A 42 -6.18 6.51 -2.14
CA VAL A 42 -4.91 5.82 -1.88
C VAL A 42 -3.94 6.81 -1.26
N TYR A 43 -3.15 6.34 -0.30
CA TYR A 43 -2.07 7.09 0.35
C TYR A 43 -0.76 6.31 0.28
N ILE A 44 0.34 7.00 0.00
CA ILE A 44 1.68 6.44 0.06
C ILE A 44 2.37 6.96 1.32
N THR A 45 2.82 6.03 2.16
CA THR A 45 3.53 6.33 3.39
C THR A 45 4.84 5.54 3.45
N ALA A 46 5.75 5.92 4.34
CA ALA A 46 6.99 5.16 4.56
C ALA A 46 6.74 3.82 5.29
N VAL A 47 5.50 3.54 5.71
CA VAL A 47 5.17 2.26 6.34
C VAL A 47 5.26 1.17 5.28
N GLY A 48 6.04 0.12 5.57
CA GLY A 48 6.30 -0.98 4.65
C GLY A 48 7.51 -0.80 3.74
N GLU A 49 8.29 0.26 3.90
CA GLU A 49 9.47 0.47 3.06
C GLU A 49 10.60 -0.54 3.31
N SER A 50 11.43 -0.76 2.30
CA SER A 50 12.55 -1.70 2.36
C SER A 50 13.82 -1.11 2.99
N ARG A 51 14.00 0.22 2.99
CA ARG A 51 15.22 0.88 3.50
C ARG A 51 15.31 0.93 5.03
N SER A 52 14.19 0.72 5.73
CA SER A 52 14.13 0.67 7.19
C SER A 52 13.71 -0.72 7.67
N VAL A 53 14.48 -1.29 8.59
CA VAL A 53 14.19 -2.61 9.18
C VAL A 53 13.03 -2.53 10.16
N SER A 54 12.80 -1.36 10.77
CA SER A 54 11.72 -1.13 11.74
C SER A 54 10.37 -0.79 11.07
N ASN A 55 10.38 -0.35 9.82
CA ASN A 55 9.15 0.05 9.10
C ASN A 55 8.69 -1.01 8.08
N GLN A 56 8.85 -2.31 8.37
CA GLN A 56 8.41 -3.36 7.45
C GLN A 56 6.98 -3.83 7.75
N ILE A 57 6.09 -3.75 6.75
CA ILE A 57 4.68 -4.22 6.83
C ILE A 57 4.60 -5.72 6.54
N LEU A 58 5.50 -6.23 5.69
CA LEU A 58 5.50 -7.62 5.30
C LEU A 58 6.32 -8.43 6.31
N LEU A 59 5.65 -9.31 7.06
CA LEU A 59 6.27 -10.26 7.98
C LEU A 59 7.05 -11.34 7.19
N GLN A 60 8.26 -11.02 6.72
CA GLN A 60 9.19 -12.02 6.18
C GLN A 60 9.83 -12.83 7.32
N ARG A 61 9.03 -13.76 7.86
CA ARG A 61 9.19 -14.57 9.08
C ARG A 61 10.50 -15.37 9.25
N ARG A 62 11.50 -15.27 8.37
CA ARG A 62 12.78 -16.04 8.45
C ARG A 62 14.04 -15.33 7.96
N LYS A 63 13.97 -14.13 7.35
CA LYS A 63 15.17 -13.42 6.85
C LYS A 63 15.58 -12.23 7.73
N ASN A 64 14.63 -11.56 8.39
CA ASN A 64 14.92 -10.35 9.16
C ASN A 64 15.60 -10.61 10.51
N GLU A 65 15.35 -11.75 11.17
CA GLU A 65 15.99 -12.08 12.46
C GLU A 65 17.53 -12.13 12.35
N ARG A 66 18.06 -12.66 11.24
CA ARG A 66 19.51 -12.71 10.98
C ARG A 66 20.13 -11.34 10.68
N ARG A 67 19.40 -10.44 10.01
CA ARG A 67 19.90 -9.08 9.71
C ARG A 67 19.96 -8.18 10.95
N ILE A 68 19.05 -8.37 11.92
CA ILE A 68 19.02 -7.57 13.16
C ILE A 68 20.18 -7.95 14.09
N GLN A 69 20.68 -9.19 14.03
CA GLN A 69 21.79 -9.68 14.87
C GLN A 69 23.19 -9.42 14.28
N GLY A 70 23.32 -8.72 13.16
CA GLY A 70 24.64 -8.34 12.62
C GLY A 70 25.52 -9.52 12.20
N GLU A 71 24.96 -10.71 11.99
CA GLU A 71 25.68 -11.84 11.39
C GLU A 71 25.48 -11.80 9.87
N GLU A 72 26.41 -11.14 9.19
CA GLU A 72 26.58 -11.24 7.74
C GLU A 72 27.57 -12.37 7.46
N ILE A 73 27.11 -13.45 6.81
CA ILE A 73 27.92 -14.45 6.10
C ILE A 73 27.39 -14.52 4.66
#